data_AF-A0A4Q0A1Z1-F1
#
_entry.id   AF-A0A4Q0A1Z1-F1
#
_cell.length_a   1.000
_cell.length_b   1.000
_cell.length_c   1.000
_cell.angle_alpha   90.00
_cell.angle_beta   90.00
_cell.angle_gamma   90.00
#
_symmetry.space_group_name_H-M   'P 1'
#
loop_
_entity.id
_entity.type
_entity.pdbx_description
1 polymer ?
#
loop_
_entity_poly.entity_id
_entity_poly.type
_entity_poly.pdbx_seq_one_letter_code
_entity_poly.pdbx_strand_id
1 'polypeptide(L)'
;SEEWMRIRRENHKEVERRRRETINAGIEELVLLIPNPPKNKGRILRHAAEYIRLLKQSEATNVEKWTLEKLLTEQAINELSAQVDMLKAQNE
;
A
#
# COMPACT_ATOMS: atom_id res chain seq x y z
N SER A 1 -15.94 26.25 -44.23
CA SER A 1 -14.61 26.16 -44.86
C SER A 1 -13.96 24.85 -44.44
N GLU A 2 -13.30 24.16 -45.37
CA GLU A 2 -12.55 22.91 -45.12
C GLU A 2 -11.50 23.06 -44.01
N GLU A 3 -10.95 24.26 -43.86
CA GLU A 3 -9.98 24.61 -42.83
C GLU A 3 -10.54 24.46 -41.41
N TRP A 4 -11.79 24.89 -41.19
CA TRP A 4 -12.48 24.71 -39.90
C TRP A 4 -12.69 23.23 -39.56
N MET A 5 -13.00 22.39 -40.56
CA MET A 5 -13.14 20.95 -40.35
C MET A 5 -11.79 20.27 -40.07
N ARG A 6 -10.69 20.75 -40.68
CA ARG A 6 -9.34 20.28 -40.39
C ARG A 6 -8.91 20.60 -38.96
N ILE A 7 -9.04 21.86 -38.54
CA ILE A 7 -8.68 22.33 -37.19
C ILE A 7 -9.46 21.54 -36.12
N ARG A 8 -10.77 21.36 -36.31
CA ARG A 8 -11.60 20.60 -35.37
C ARG A 8 -11.12 19.14 -35.23
N ARG A 9 -10.73 18.50 -36.33
CA ARG A 9 -10.22 17.11 -36.32
C ARG A 9 -8.88 17.02 -35.60
N GLU A 10 -7.98 17.96 -35.82
CA GLU A 10 -6.67 18.03 -35.16
C GLU A 10 -6.82 18.27 -33.65
N ASN A 11 -7.68 19.20 -33.25
CA ASN A 11 -7.98 19.45 -31.84
C ASN A 11 -8.55 18.20 -31.16
N HIS A 12 -9.46 17.48 -31.81
CA HIS A 12 -9.99 16.24 -31.26
C HIS A 12 -8.91 15.15 -31.10
N LYS A 13 -7.98 15.04 -32.06
CA LYS A 13 -6.83 14.11 -31.95
C LYS A 13 -5.92 14.48 -30.78
N GLU A 14 -5.65 15.76 -30.60
CA GLU A 14 -4.79 16.27 -29.53
C GLU A 14 -5.40 16.03 -28.15
N VAL A 15 -6.71 16.28 -27.99
CA VAL A 15 -7.45 15.96 -26.76
C VAL A 15 -7.36 14.47 -26.43
N GLU A 16 -7.58 13.61 -27.41
CA GLU A 16 -7.49 12.15 -27.23
C GLU A 16 -6.06 11.68 -26.91
N ARG A 17 -5.05 12.31 -27.49
CA ARG A 17 -3.64 12.03 -27.19
C ARG A 17 -3.32 12.36 -25.74
N ARG A 18 -3.68 13.58 -25.28
CA ARG A 18 -3.48 13.99 -23.88
C ARG A 18 -4.18 13.06 -22.90
N ARG A 19 -5.43 12.66 -23.18
CA ARG A 19 -6.14 11.70 -22.33
C ARG A 19 -5.37 10.39 -22.19
N ARG A 20 -4.85 9.85 -23.30
CA ARG A 20 -4.07 8.60 -23.30
C ARG A 20 -2.74 8.76 -22.55
N GLU A 21 -2.10 9.91 -22.64
CA GLU A 21 -0.86 10.20 -21.91
C GLU A 21 -1.09 10.25 -20.41
N THR A 22 -2.13 10.94 -19.95
CA THR A 22 -2.51 10.98 -18.52
C THR A 22 -2.79 9.58 -17.98
N ILE A 23 -3.56 8.77 -18.72
CA ILE A 23 -3.84 7.38 -18.32
C ILE A 23 -2.55 6.55 -18.25
N ASN A 24 -1.66 6.70 -19.23
CA ASN A 24 -0.41 5.94 -19.25
C ASN A 24 0.51 6.35 -18.10
N ALA A 25 0.61 7.64 -17.78
CA ALA A 25 1.38 8.14 -16.65
C ALA A 25 0.91 7.51 -15.34
N GLY A 26 -0.41 7.48 -15.10
CA GLY A 26 -0.98 6.82 -13.92
C GLY A 26 -0.70 5.31 -13.86
N ILE A 27 -0.65 4.62 -15.01
CA ILE A 27 -0.28 3.20 -15.05
C ILE A 27 1.22 3.01 -14.72
N GLU A 28 2.10 3.86 -15.23
CA GLU A 28 3.54 3.81 -14.93
C GLU A 28 3.82 4.07 -13.44
N GLU A 29 3.09 4.99 -12.81
CA GLU A 29 3.18 5.20 -11.35
C GLU A 29 2.80 3.94 -10.56
N LEU A 30 1.74 3.23 -10.98
CA LEU A 30 1.36 1.96 -10.34
C LEU A 30 2.43 0.89 -10.47
N VAL A 31 3.16 0.84 -11.60
CA VAL A 31 4.25 -0.13 -11.82
C VAL A 31 5.34 0.01 -10.78
N LEU A 32 5.67 1.23 -10.36
CA LEU A 32 6.71 1.49 -9.36
C LEU A 32 6.34 1.04 -7.94
N LEU A 33 5.04 0.96 -7.63
CA LEU A 33 4.54 0.60 -6.30
C LEU A 33 4.35 -0.91 -6.12
N ILE A 34 4.38 -1.67 -7.21
CA ILE A 34 4.01 -3.08 -7.23
C ILE A 34 5.27 -3.93 -7.35
N PRO A 35 5.44 -4.99 -6.54
CA PRO A 35 6.56 -5.92 -6.70
C PRO A 35 6.43 -6.71 -8.00
N ASN A 36 7.53 -6.82 -8.76
CA ASN A 36 7.62 -7.61 -10.00
C ASN A 36 6.45 -7.37 -10.97
N PRO A 37 6.25 -6.11 -11.43
CA PRO A 37 5.10 -5.74 -12.22
C PRO A 37 5.10 -6.46 -13.59
N PRO A 38 3.94 -6.96 -14.04
CA PRO A 38 3.83 -7.59 -15.36
C PRO A 38 3.94 -6.55 -16.48
N LYS A 39 4.38 -6.96 -17.68
CA LYS A 39 4.54 -6.04 -18.83
C LYS A 39 3.22 -5.54 -19.45
N ASN A 40 2.07 -6.16 -19.13
CA ASN A 40 0.79 -5.85 -19.76
C ASN A 40 -0.05 -4.92 -18.88
N LYS A 41 -0.50 -3.79 -19.44
CA LYS A 41 -1.30 -2.76 -18.74
C LYS A 41 -2.53 -3.31 -18.01
N GLY A 42 -3.30 -4.19 -18.65
CA GLY A 42 -4.48 -4.80 -18.02
C GLY A 42 -4.12 -5.76 -16.87
N ARG A 43 -2.95 -6.41 -16.93
CA ARG A 43 -2.44 -7.22 -15.82
C ARG A 43 -1.87 -6.36 -14.70
N ILE A 44 -1.19 -5.25 -15.02
CA ILE A 44 -0.70 -4.28 -14.02
C ILE A 44 -1.86 -3.82 -13.14
N LEU A 45 -2.98 -3.38 -13.75
CA LEU A 45 -4.14 -2.90 -13.00
C LEU A 45 -4.74 -3.97 -12.06
N ARG A 46 -4.87 -5.22 -12.54
CA ARG A 46 -5.38 -6.32 -11.70
C ARG A 46 -4.42 -6.63 -10.55
N HIS A 47 -3.12 -6.72 -10.86
CA HIS A 47 -2.10 -7.01 -9.87
C HIS A 47 -1.96 -5.88 -8.85
N ALA A 48 -2.15 -4.62 -9.25
CA ALA A 48 -2.23 -3.47 -8.35
C ALA A 48 -3.36 -3.65 -7.33
N ALA A 49 -4.56 -3.99 -7.81
CA ALA A 49 -5.72 -4.19 -6.96
C ALA A 49 -5.54 -5.38 -5.99
N GLU A 50 -4.95 -6.48 -6.47
CA GLU A 50 -4.60 -7.65 -5.64
C GLU A 50 -3.57 -7.28 -4.57
N TYR A 51 -2.52 -6.55 -4.97
CA TYR A 51 -1.47 -6.12 -4.04
C TYR A 51 -1.99 -5.17 -2.96
N ILE A 52 -2.88 -4.23 -3.31
CA ILE A 52 -3.55 -3.37 -2.31
C ILE A 52 -4.36 -4.21 -1.30
N ARG A 53 -5.08 -5.24 -1.75
CA ARG A 53 -5.82 -6.13 -0.84
C ARG A 53 -4.88 -6.91 0.08
N LEU A 54 -3.77 -7.41 -0.47
CA LEU A 54 -2.74 -8.09 0.31
C LEU A 54 -2.13 -7.17 1.37
N LEU A 55 -1.79 -5.93 1.01
CA LEU A 55 -1.25 -4.95 1.96
C LEU A 55 -2.22 -4.68 3.11
N LYS A 56 -3.52 -4.50 2.82
CA LYS A 56 -4.55 -4.33 3.85
C LYS A 56 -4.68 -5.54 4.78
N GLN A 57 -4.62 -6.75 4.22
CA GLN A 57 -4.64 -7.97 5.04
C GLN A 57 -3.38 -8.08 5.91
N SER A 58 -2.21 -7.82 5.32
CA SER A 58 -0.94 -7.84 6.05
C SER A 58 -0.89 -6.79 7.15
N GLU A 59 -1.45 -5.60 6.93
CA GLU A 59 -1.57 -4.55 7.93
C GLU A 59 -2.40 -5.05 9.13
N ALA A 60 -3.58 -5.61 8.89
CA ALA A 60 -4.43 -6.17 9.95
C ALA A 60 -3.71 -7.27 10.75
N THR A 61 -3.10 -8.24 10.07
CA THR A 61 -2.34 -9.32 10.72
C THR A 61 -1.15 -8.77 11.51
N ASN A 62 -0.43 -7.78 10.98
CA ASN A 62 0.68 -7.16 11.70
C ASN A 62 0.19 -6.47 12.97
N VAL A 63 -0.90 -5.70 12.90
CA VAL A 63 -1.49 -5.03 14.08
C VAL A 63 -1.87 -6.05 15.15
N GLU A 64 -2.53 -7.14 14.78
CA GLU A 64 -2.88 -8.22 15.72
C GLU A 64 -1.64 -8.84 16.37
N LYS A 65 -0.61 -9.15 15.57
CA LYS A 65 0.66 -9.70 16.06
C LYS A 65 1.34 -8.76 17.05
N TRP A 66 1.50 -7.48 16.69
CA TRP A 66 2.13 -6.48 17.56
C TRP A 66 1.34 -6.26 18.85
N THR A 67 0.00 -6.31 18.77
CA THR A 67 -0.86 -6.19 19.95
C THR A 67 -0.66 -7.36 20.90
N LEU A 68 -0.61 -8.59 20.36
CA LEU A 68 -0.36 -9.79 21.16
C LEU A 68 1.04 -9.77 21.79
N GLU A 69 2.08 -9.46 21.01
CA GLU A 69 3.45 -9.37 21.51
C GLU A 69 3.59 -8.33 22.62
N LYS A 70 2.93 -7.17 22.46
CA LYS A 70 2.89 -6.14 23.50
C LYS A 70 2.25 -6.65 24.78
N LEU A 71 1.06 -7.27 24.71
CA LEU A 71 0.36 -7.80 25.89
C LEU A 71 1.17 -8.85 26.62
N LEU A 72 1.79 -9.79 25.88
CA LEU A 72 2.65 -10.81 26.46
C LEU A 72 3.89 -10.22 27.14
N THR A 73 4.48 -9.20 26.52
CA THR A 73 5.65 -8.52 27.09
C THR A 73 5.28 -7.73 28.34
N GLU A 74 4.14 -7.03 28.35
CA GLU A 74 3.62 -6.33 29.53
C GLU A 74 3.33 -7.30 30.68
N GLN A 75 2.74 -8.46 30.38
CA GLN A 75 2.52 -9.50 31.38
C GLN A 75 3.85 -9.99 31.98
N ALA A 76 4.84 -10.32 31.14
CA ALA A 76 6.15 -10.77 31.60
C ALA A 76 6.88 -9.71 32.45
N ILE A 77 6.78 -8.43 32.07
CA ILE A 77 7.34 -7.31 32.86
C ILE A 77 6.67 -7.22 34.24
N ASN A 78 5.35 -7.35 34.30
CA ASN A 78 4.61 -7.31 35.57
C ASN A 78 5.00 -8.48 36.49
N GLU A 79 5.10 -9.70 35.94
CA GLU A 79 5.54 -10.89 36.67
C GLU A 79 6.97 -10.74 37.21
N LEU A 80 7.90 -10.25 36.38
CA LEU A 80 9.29 -10.00 36.78
C LEU A 80 9.38 -8.90 37.86
N SER A 81 8.60 -7.82 37.71
CA SER A 81 8.56 -6.73 38.69
C SER A 81 8.06 -7.22 40.05
N ALA A 82 6.99 -8.03 40.06
CA ALA A 82 6.47 -8.63 41.28
C ALA A 82 7.47 -9.58 41.95
N GLN A 83 8.21 -10.38 41.16
CA GLN A 83 9.27 -11.24 41.70
C GLN A 83 10.41 -10.42 42.32
N VAL A 84 10.81 -9.31 41.68
CA VAL A 84 11.84 -8.42 42.22
C VAL A 84 11.40 -7.80 43.55
N ASP A 85 10.15 -7.34 43.65
CA ASP A 85 9.64 -6.74 44.88
C ASP A 85 9.54 -7.77 46.01
N MET A 86 9.13 -9.00 45.70
CA MET A 86 9.13 -10.11 46.66
C MET A 86 10.55 -10.43 47.18
N LEU A 87 11.54 -10.51 46.29
CA LEU A 87 12.93 -10.81 46.67
C LEU A 87 13.56 -9.68 47.50
N LYS A 88 13.22 -8.42 47.21
CA LYS A 88 13.65 -7.28 48.03
C LYS A 88 13.09 -7.39 49.44
N ALA A 89 11.78 -7.66 49.58
CA ALA A 89 11.14 -7.82 50.88
C ALA A 89 11.67 -9.01 51.70
N GLN A 90 12.23 -10.05 51.05
CA GLN A 90 12.87 -11.17 51.73
C GLN A 90 14.31 -10.90 52.20
N ASN A 91 14.96 -9.89 51.61
CA ASN A 91 16.33 -9.50 51.93
C ASN A 91 16.43 -8.30 52.88
N GLU A 92 15.29 -7.69 53.25
CA GLU A 92 15.17 -6.73 54.36
C GLU A 92 14.91 -7.47 55.68
#